data_AF-A0A366MC75-F1
#
_entry.id   AF-A0A366MC75-F1
#
_cell.length_a   1.000
_cell.length_b   1.000
_cell.length_c   1.000
_cell.angle_alpha   90.00
_cell.angle_beta   90.00
_cell.angle_gamma   90.00
#
_symmetry.space_group_name_H-M   'P 1'
#
loop_
_entity.id
_entity.type
_entity.pdbx_description
1 polymer ?
#
loop_
_entity_poly.entity_id
_entity_poly.type
_entity_poly.pdbx_seq_one_letter_code
_entity_poly.pdbx_strand_id
1 'polypeptide(L)'
;MDHYLEVLNSVCQKEDWILDELGEITEEMENILLEDFKGNQTDENLDKTFIDLFRNQAEKSKDLLALIDSTDKITYKNLDEITDK
;
A
#
# COMPACT_ATOMS: atom_id res chain seq x y z
N MET A 1 -23.74 5.61 -10.18
CA MET A 1 -24.90 6.29 -10.80
C MET A 1 -26.02 6.44 -9.78
N ASP A 2 -26.25 5.43 -8.94
CA ASP A 2 -27.33 5.44 -7.95
C ASP A 2 -27.17 6.52 -6.88
N HIS A 3 -25.95 6.73 -6.37
CA HIS A 3 -25.67 7.79 -5.41
C HIS A 3 -25.96 9.21 -5.94
N TYR A 4 -25.72 9.46 -7.23
CA TYR A 4 -26.05 10.74 -7.86
C TYR A 4 -27.56 10.99 -7.92
N LEU A 5 -28.35 9.93 -8.13
CA LEU A 5 -29.81 10.01 -8.13
C LEU A 5 -30.37 10.20 -6.71
N GLU A 6 -29.77 9.57 -5.69
CA GLU A 6 -30.14 9.79 -4.29
C GLU A 6 -29.88 11.24 -3.86
N VAL A 7 -28.72 11.78 -4.21
CA VAL A 7 -28.39 13.19 -3.97
C VAL A 7 -29.38 14.11 -4.68
N LEU A 8 -29.66 13.88 -5.97
CA LEU A 8 -30.63 14.70 -6.72
C LEU A 8 -32.05 14.62 -6.15
N ASN A 9 -32.48 13.43 -5.73
CA ASN A 9 -33.82 13.23 -5.15
C ASN A 9 -33.93 13.91 -3.78
N SER A 10 -32.85 13.90 -3.00
CA SER A 10 -32.78 14.56 -1.69
C SER A 10 -32.78 16.08 -1.82
N VAL A 11 -32.06 16.61 -2.82
CA VAL A 11 -32.04 18.04 -3.17
C VAL A 11 -33.42 18.52 -3.66
N CYS A 12 -34.17 17.69 -4.38
CA CYS A 12 -35.51 18.06 -4.84
C CYS A 12 -36.57 18.11 -3.72
N GLN A 13 -36.29 17.59 -2.52
CA GLN A 13 -37.27 17.47 -1.43
C GLN A 13 -37.18 18.57 -0.36
N LYS A 14 -36.15 19.43 -0.36
CA LYS A 14 -36.01 20.58 0.55
C LYS A 14 -35.46 21.80 -0.18
N GLU A 15 -36.15 22.94 -0.09
CA GLU A 15 -35.79 24.19 -0.78
C GLU A 15 -34.60 24.96 -0.14
N ASP A 16 -34.31 24.74 1.15
CA ASP A 16 -33.30 25.51 1.91
C ASP A 16 -32.17 24.61 2.44
N TRP A 17 -31.27 24.14 1.57
CA TRP A 17 -30.08 23.40 1.99
C TRP A 17 -28.81 24.25 1.93
N ILE A 18 -28.04 24.23 3.04
CA ILE A 18 -26.66 24.69 3.10
C ILE A 18 -25.81 23.54 2.56
N LEU A 19 -24.99 23.80 1.53
CA LEU A 19 -24.17 22.77 0.86
C LEU A 19 -23.25 21.98 1.81
N ASP A 20 -22.95 22.50 2.99
CA ASP A 20 -22.14 21.83 4.03
C ASP A 20 -22.81 20.56 4.61
N GLU A 21 -24.14 20.41 4.50
CA GLU A 21 -24.85 19.20 4.96
C GLU A 21 -24.78 18.04 3.95
N LEU A 22 -24.29 18.26 2.73
CA LEU A 22 -24.07 17.22 1.72
C LEU A 22 -22.81 16.35 2.01
N GLY A 23 -22.29 16.44 3.23
CA GLY A 23 -21.15 15.72 3.75
C GLY A 23 -21.50 14.43 4.50
N GLU A 24 -22.73 13.89 4.36
CA GLU A 24 -23.02 12.56 4.88
C GLU A 24 -22.40 11.52 3.95
N ILE A 25 -21.16 11.12 4.29
CA ILE A 25 -20.60 9.85 3.85
C ILE A 25 -21.60 8.78 4.30
N THR A 26 -22.26 8.13 3.34
CA THR A 26 -23.17 7.03 3.65
C THR A 26 -22.38 5.90 4.31
N GLU A 27 -23.03 5.08 5.15
CA GLU A 27 -22.38 3.91 5.75
C GLU A 27 -21.72 3.00 4.69
N GLU A 28 -22.27 2.97 3.48
CA GLU A 28 -21.69 2.25 2.34
C GLU A 28 -20.37 2.88 1.86
N MET A 29 -20.32 4.21 1.71
CA MET A 29 -19.08 4.92 1.38
C MET A 29 -18.04 4.85 2.50
N GLU A 30 -18.47 4.88 3.76
CA GLU A 30 -17.58 4.70 4.91
C GLU A 30 -16.96 3.30 4.90
N ASN A 31 -17.75 2.26 4.65
CA ASN A 31 -17.24 0.89 4.52
C ASN A 31 -16.27 0.75 3.33
N ILE A 32 -16.57 1.37 2.18
CA ILE A 32 -15.64 1.35 1.03
C ILE A 32 -14.31 2.00 1.43
N LEU A 33 -14.33 3.15 2.11
CA LEU A 33 -13.12 3.86 2.51
C LEU A 33 -12.32 3.12 3.59
N LEU A 34 -12.99 2.52 4.57
CA LEU A 34 -12.36 1.91 5.73
C LEU A 34 -11.98 0.45 5.54
N GLU A 35 -12.68 -0.30 4.70
CA GLU A 35 -12.48 -1.73 4.54
C GLU A 35 -11.97 -2.07 3.13
N ASP A 36 -12.61 -1.58 2.07
CA ASP A 36 -12.21 -1.92 0.71
C ASP A 36 -10.92 -1.18 0.26
N PHE A 37 -10.73 0.06 0.70
CA PHE A 37 -9.55 0.89 0.38
C PHE A 37 -8.38 0.74 1.35
N LYS A 38 -8.56 0.07 2.49
CA LYS A 38 -7.51 -0.13 3.51
C LYS A 38 -6.34 -0.98 3.02
N GLY A 39 -6.50 -1.65 1.87
CA GLY A 39 -5.51 -2.54 1.29
C GLY A 39 -5.28 -3.78 2.16
N ASN A 40 -4.37 -4.66 1.74
CA ASN A 40 -4.02 -5.82 2.54
C ASN A 40 -3.20 -5.35 3.75
N GLN A 41 -3.78 -5.40 4.95
CA GLN A 41 -3.01 -5.28 6.17
C GLN A 41 -2.21 -6.57 6.37
N THR A 42 -0.94 -6.51 6.00
CA THR A 42 0.04 -7.53 6.36
C THR A 42 0.63 -7.18 7.72
N ASP A 43 0.85 -8.18 8.58
CA ASP A 43 1.70 -8.07 9.78
C ASP A 43 3.17 -7.93 9.34
N GLU A 44 3.44 -6.90 8.54
CA GLU A 44 4.79 -6.56 8.12
C GLU A 44 5.51 -5.97 9.32
N ASN A 45 6.60 -6.63 9.70
CA ASN A 45 7.49 -6.16 10.74
C ASN A 45 8.22 -4.91 10.23
N LEU A 46 7.61 -3.75 10.43
CA LEU A 46 8.12 -2.43 10.05
C LEU A 46 9.31 -1.97 10.92
N ASP A 47 9.72 -2.74 11.93
CA ASP A 47 10.90 -2.41 12.76
C ASP A 47 12.22 -2.58 11.99
N LYS A 48 12.18 -3.22 10.82
CA LYS A 48 13.35 -3.46 9.98
C LYS A 48 13.31 -2.60 8.73
N THR A 49 14.44 -1.97 8.43
CA THR A 49 14.62 -1.31 7.15
C THR A 49 14.76 -2.36 6.04
N PHE A 50 14.51 -1.96 4.78
CA PHE A 50 14.78 -2.81 3.63
C PHE A 50 16.25 -3.29 3.60
N ILE A 51 17.18 -2.45 4.08
CA ILE A 51 18.60 -2.79 4.21
C ILE A 51 18.79 -3.92 5.22
N ASP A 52 18.10 -3.87 6.37
CA ASP A 52 18.19 -4.93 7.39
C ASP A 52 17.63 -6.26 6.89
N LEU A 53 16.54 -6.23 6.13
CA LEU A 53 15.97 -7.41 5.49
C LEU A 53 16.94 -8.00 4.46
N PHE A 54 17.57 -7.15 3.64
CA PHE A 54 18.57 -7.58 2.67
C PHE A 54 19.79 -8.22 3.33
N ARG A 55 20.39 -7.57 4.34
CA ARG A 55 21.53 -8.12 5.08
C ARG A 55 21.21 -9.46 5.73
N ASN A 56 20.02 -9.61 6.32
CA ASN A 56 19.58 -10.89 6.90
C ASN A 56 19.49 -11.99 5.84
N GLN A 57 18.96 -11.66 4.65
CA GLN A 57 18.90 -12.58 3.53
C GLN A 57 20.30 -12.93 3.00
N ALA A 58 21.20 -11.94 2.95
CA ALA A 58 22.58 -12.16 2.52
C ALA A 58 23.34 -13.08 3.47
N GLU A 59 23.11 -12.98 4.78
CA GLU A 59 23.67 -13.89 5.77
C GLU A 59 23.13 -15.33 5.67
N LYS A 60 21.82 -15.49 5.42
CA LYS A 60 21.19 -16.81 5.30
C LYS A 60 21.52 -17.52 4.00
N SER A 61 21.84 -16.78 2.95
CA SER A 61 21.98 -17.28 1.58
C SER A 61 23.26 -16.81 0.91
N LYS A 62 24.36 -16.78 1.66
CA LYS A 62 25.67 -16.23 1.26
C LYS A 62 26.16 -16.72 -0.10
N ASP A 63 25.97 -18.01 -0.38
CA ASP A 63 26.48 -18.66 -1.59
C ASP A 63 25.45 -18.72 -2.72
N LEU A 64 24.21 -18.28 -2.49
CA LEU A 64 23.19 -18.19 -3.54
C LEU A 64 23.47 -16.99 -4.45
N LEU A 65 23.12 -17.14 -5.71
CA LEU A 65 23.19 -16.06 -6.70
C LEU A 65 22.13 -15.01 -6.40
N ALA A 66 22.57 -13.76 -6.23
CA ALA A 66 21.71 -12.60 -6.08
C ALA A 66 21.46 -11.90 -7.42
N LEU A 67 22.48 -11.85 -8.26
CA LEU A 67 22.43 -11.19 -9.57
C LEU A 67 23.12 -12.06 -10.62
N ILE A 68 22.47 -12.21 -11.77
CA ILE A 68 23.04 -12.82 -12.96
C ILE A 68 22.91 -11.80 -14.09
N ASP A 69 24.05 -11.37 -14.62
CA ASP A 69 24.15 -10.65 -15.87
C ASP A 69 24.75 -11.58 -16.94
N SER A 70 24.74 -11.11 -18.18
CA SER A 70 25.32 -11.73 -19.36
C SER A 70 26.79 -12.17 -19.19
N THR A 71 27.59 -11.44 -18.41
CA THR A 71 29.01 -11.75 -18.16
C THR A 71 29.29 -12.24 -16.76
N ASP A 72 28.50 -11.83 -15.77
CA ASP A 72 28.85 -11.95 -14.37
C ASP A 72 27.74 -12.55 -13.50
N LYS A 73 28.18 -13.24 -12.44
CA LYS A 73 27.32 -13.85 -11.45
C LYS A 73 27.80 -13.41 -10.08
N ILE A 74 26.93 -12.73 -9.35
CA ILE A 74 27.24 -12.18 -8.03
C ILE A 74 26.37 -12.90 -7.00
N THR A 75 27.00 -13.44 -5.97
CA THR A 75 26.30 -14.04 -4.83
C THR A 75 25.78 -12.97 -3.88
N TYR A 76 24.83 -13.32 -3.02
CA TYR A 76 24.34 -12.38 -2.01
C TYR A 76 25.46 -11.83 -1.12
N LYS A 77 26.43 -12.67 -0.74
CA LYS A 77 27.59 -12.22 0.05
C LYS A 77 28.41 -11.17 -0.70
N ASN A 78 28.77 -11.45 -1.96
CA ASN A 78 29.58 -10.52 -2.73
C ASN A 78 28.85 -9.22 -3.01
N LEU A 79 27.53 -9.28 -3.21
CA LEU A 79 26.69 -8.10 -3.41
C LEU A 79 26.68 -7.22 -2.15
N ASP A 80 26.51 -7.80 -0.97
CA ASP A 80 26.53 -7.09 0.31
C ASP A 80 27.89 -6.38 0.53
N GLU A 81 28.99 -7.09 0.29
CA GLU A 81 30.36 -6.55 0.43
C GLU A 81 30.67 -5.38 -0.52
N ILE A 82 30.10 -5.34 -1.73
CA ILE A 82 30.31 -4.22 -2.66
C ILE A 82 29.41 -3.03 -2.37
N THR A 83 28.25 -3.24 -1.74
CA THR A 83 27.28 -2.17 -1.43
C THR A 83 27.50 -1.52 -0.07
N ASP A 84 28.15 -2.20 0.88
CA ASP A 84 28.46 -1.66 2.23
C ASP A 84 29.73 -0.78 2.27
N LYS A 85 29.98 0.00 1.20
CA LYS A 85 31.11 0.94 1.09
C LYS A 85 30.78 2.38 1.48
#